data_AF-A0A6C0LZM5-F1
#
_entry.id   AF-A0A6C0LZM5-F1
#
_cell.length_a   1.000
_cell.length_b   1.000
_cell.length_c   1.000
_cell.angle_alpha   90.00
_cell.angle_beta   90.00
_cell.angle_gamma   90.00
#
_symmetry.space_group_name_H-M   'P 1'
#
loop_
_entity.id
_entity.type
_entity.pdbx_description
1 polymer ?
#
loop_
_entity_poly.entity_id
_entity_poly.type
_entity_poly.pdbx_seq_one_letter_code
_entity_poly.pdbx_strand_id
1 'polypeptide(L)'
;MKYIDALKKYNEGKDKWCMPRKGSEDYLNIIKMVKKISNIKKTKGKGIKDKKDGNDSKEKKIRVLQAAIKRKLMINKNKISTSINDSSSKMSKKPPYNSKFRVFSKDIYKDIKVKKNQGFLRDKLGVNKYILINRINRYNLLKQQLSLLKNTDCLEEKTFNGVKGYTIRNIINLEKKIGTKSKYGTIYLTSLPNFIDKFPIATKIMKYDNDNINEVNIMTMITNHILLKQISRHFLMIYGSCACSKKIAEKLKLISINELADGDLKMLFNVRDVLANVELFFNILFQTYISIATFHNVVGYVHKDAHYGNFLYQLNNEIGYYHYICDGKDYYLKSCKFNIIIFDYGFSRRINANMKNIDIVKKESKNVFEDYSRIINAFMNKKTGWGKYRDLPDDRINNIILEINTILNNNIYSELSSNTNNNIPYSFRIIKDIINDIFLKYTPINMFITNRPSNVINEIPYRID
;
A
#
# COMPACT_ATOMS: atom_id res chain seq x y z
N MET A 1 -9.84 27.60 23.45
CA MET A 1 -10.32 27.63 22.05
C MET A 1 -9.87 26.34 21.38
N LYS A 2 -10.72 25.64 20.61
CA LYS A 2 -10.27 24.43 19.88
C LYS A 2 -9.44 24.86 18.67
N TYR A 3 -8.54 23.98 18.20
CA TYR A 3 -7.67 24.28 17.05
C TYR A 3 -8.46 24.75 15.82
N ILE A 4 -9.62 24.15 15.58
CA ILE A 4 -10.49 24.50 14.44
C ILE A 4 -11.04 25.93 14.53
N ASP A 5 -11.30 26.44 15.74
CA ASP A 5 -11.78 27.80 15.95
C ASP A 5 -10.65 28.83 15.77
N ALA A 6 -9.43 28.47 16.21
CA ALA A 6 -8.23 29.27 15.97
C ALA A 6 -7.89 29.33 14.48
N LEU A 7 -8.08 28.22 13.76
CA LEU A 7 -7.88 28.14 12.32
C LEU A 7 -8.92 28.97 11.56
N LYS A 8 -10.19 28.98 12.00
CA LYS A 8 -11.23 29.88 11.46
C LYS A 8 -10.82 31.34 11.60
N LYS A 9 -10.42 31.73 12.81
CA LYS A 9 -10.00 33.10 13.10
C LYS A 9 -8.74 33.52 12.34
N TYR A 10 -7.79 32.60 12.15
CA TYR A 10 -6.57 32.84 11.35
C TYR A 10 -6.85 33.05 9.85
N ASN A 11 -7.96 32.52 9.35
CA ASN A 11 -8.38 32.65 7.96
C ASN A 11 -9.46 33.72 7.75
N GLU A 12 -9.86 34.42 8.81
CA GLU A 12 -10.85 35.48 8.74
C GLU A 12 -10.27 36.67 7.95
N GLY A 13 -10.96 37.09 6.89
CA GLY A 13 -10.49 38.14 5.97
C GLY A 13 -9.49 37.70 4.90
N LYS A 14 -9.15 36.40 4.81
CA LYS A 14 -8.30 35.88 3.72
C LYS A 14 -9.16 35.40 2.55
N ASP A 15 -8.75 35.75 1.35
CA ASP A 15 -9.38 35.41 0.08
C ASP A 15 -9.31 33.91 -0.25
N LYS A 16 -8.44 33.14 0.42
CA LYS A 16 -8.41 31.68 0.34
C LYS A 16 -8.18 31.04 1.70
N TRP A 17 -9.02 30.04 1.99
CA TRP A 17 -8.88 29.23 3.19
C TRP A 17 -7.62 28.38 3.14
N CYS A 18 -6.69 28.60 4.08
CA CYS A 18 -5.43 27.87 4.17
C CYS A 18 -5.32 27.14 5.51
N MET A 19 -4.82 25.89 5.46
CA MET A 19 -4.45 25.15 6.66
C MET A 19 -2.92 24.99 6.69
N PRO A 20 -2.21 25.79 7.51
CA PRO A 20 -0.76 25.78 7.53
C PRO A 20 -0.17 24.42 7.89
N ARG A 21 0.96 24.09 7.27
CA ARG A 21 1.66 22.82 7.50
C ARG A 21 2.22 22.79 8.92
N LYS A 22 2.08 21.65 9.60
CA LYS A 22 2.61 21.45 10.95
C LYS A 22 4.11 21.79 11.00
N GLY A 23 4.47 22.72 11.89
CA GLY A 23 5.84 23.22 12.06
C GLY A 23 6.18 24.50 11.27
N SER A 24 5.28 25.01 10.40
CA SER A 24 5.48 26.32 9.77
C SER A 24 5.22 27.47 10.75
N GLU A 25 5.73 28.65 10.42
CA GLU A 25 5.53 29.87 11.22
C GLU A 25 4.04 30.19 11.44
N ASP A 26 3.24 30.12 10.37
CA ASP A 26 1.79 30.25 10.42
C ASP A 26 1.11 29.21 11.31
N TYR A 27 1.59 27.96 11.31
CA TYR A 27 1.10 26.92 12.21
C TYR A 27 1.43 27.26 13.67
N LEU A 28 2.64 27.75 13.93
CA LEU A 28 3.06 28.19 15.27
C LEU A 28 2.22 29.38 15.76
N ASN A 29 1.83 30.31 14.87
CA ASN A 29 0.93 31.42 15.18
C ASN A 29 -0.47 30.95 15.59
N ILE A 30 -1.05 29.97 14.88
CA ILE A 30 -2.33 29.35 15.25
C ILE A 30 -2.21 28.64 16.62
N ILE A 31 -1.10 27.93 16.86
CA ILE A 31 -0.86 27.27 18.16
C ILE A 31 -0.70 28.28 19.30
N LYS A 32 -0.06 29.43 19.06
CA LYS A 32 0.01 30.54 20.03
C LYS A 32 -1.39 31.08 20.35
N MET A 33 -2.28 31.23 19.37
CA MET A 33 -3.68 31.64 19.59
C MET A 33 -4.45 30.62 20.45
N VAL A 34 -4.23 29.32 20.24
CA VAL A 34 -4.82 28.26 21.06
C VAL A 34 -4.33 28.34 22.52
N LYS A 35 -3.04 28.62 22.73
CA LYS A 35 -2.40 28.70 24.06
C LYS A 35 -2.69 30.00 24.81
N LYS A 36 -2.86 31.14 24.13
CA LYS A 36 -3.12 32.44 24.78
C LYS A 36 -4.43 32.45 25.57
N ILE A 37 -5.41 31.62 25.17
CA ILE A 37 -6.73 31.52 25.83
C ILE A 37 -6.76 30.46 26.94
N SER A 38 -5.85 29.47 26.94
CA SER A 38 -5.75 28.50 28.06
C SER A 38 -5.23 29.14 29.34
N ASN A 39 -4.40 30.19 29.23
CA ASN A 39 -3.90 30.93 30.40
C ASN A 39 -4.96 31.88 31.00
N ILE A 40 -5.87 32.42 30.18
CA ILE A 40 -7.00 33.26 30.65
C ILE A 40 -8.04 32.44 31.41
N LYS A 41 -8.17 31.13 31.12
CA LYS A 41 -9.06 30.22 31.87
C LYS A 41 -8.46 29.73 33.20
N LYS A 42 -7.14 29.73 33.36
CA LYS A 42 -6.49 29.37 34.63
C LYS A 42 -6.54 30.50 35.67
N THR A 43 -6.66 31.76 35.25
CA THR A 43 -6.79 32.90 36.17
C THR A 43 -8.22 33.19 36.64
N LYS A 44 -9.26 32.62 36.00
CA LYS A 44 -10.67 32.75 36.43
C LYS A 44 -11.18 31.58 37.30
N GLY A 45 -10.32 30.65 37.68
CA GLY A 45 -10.66 29.43 38.43
C GLY A 45 -10.33 29.48 39.94
N LYS A 46 -10.34 30.67 40.55
CA LYS A 46 -10.34 30.84 42.02
C LYS A 46 -11.48 31.78 42.38
N GLY A 47 -12.60 31.20 42.78
CA GLY A 47 -13.71 31.96 43.33
C GLY A 47 -15.07 31.33 43.06
N ILE A 48 -15.74 31.00 44.18
CA ILE A 48 -17.20 30.94 44.38
C ILE A 48 -17.83 29.54 44.39
N LYS A 49 -18.35 29.25 45.58
CA LYS A 49 -19.14 28.11 46.06
C LYS A 49 -20.61 28.16 45.57
N ASP A 50 -21.29 27.01 45.71
CA ASP A 50 -22.72 26.79 45.92
C ASP A 50 -23.74 27.09 44.79
N LYS A 51 -24.40 26.03 44.27
CA LYS A 51 -25.83 25.68 44.53
C LYS A 51 -26.34 24.60 43.57
N LYS A 52 -27.06 23.64 44.16
CA LYS A 52 -27.87 22.59 43.52
C LYS A 52 -29.14 23.17 42.87
N ASP A 53 -29.75 22.35 42.02
CA ASP A 53 -31.09 22.42 41.41
C ASP A 53 -31.23 23.04 40.02
N GLY A 54 -31.60 22.21 39.03
CA GLY A 54 -31.96 22.66 37.68
C GLY A 54 -31.78 21.68 36.51
N ASN A 55 -31.44 20.39 36.74
CA ASN A 55 -31.06 19.49 35.64
C ASN A 55 -32.22 18.66 35.04
N ASP A 56 -33.34 18.48 35.76
CA ASP A 56 -34.40 17.52 35.36
C ASP A 56 -35.38 18.07 34.29
N SER A 57 -35.53 19.40 34.19
CA SER A 57 -36.47 20.06 33.26
C SER A 57 -35.93 20.13 31.82
N LYS A 58 -34.61 20.20 31.64
CA LYS A 58 -33.96 20.24 30.31
C LYS A 58 -33.95 18.87 29.63
N GLU A 59 -33.79 17.79 30.40
CA GLU A 59 -33.70 16.43 29.85
C GLU A 59 -35.07 15.94 29.33
N LYS A 60 -36.17 16.32 30.01
CA LYS A 60 -37.55 16.04 29.56
C LYS A 60 -37.89 16.73 28.24
N LYS A 61 -37.49 18.00 28.06
CA LYS A 61 -37.70 18.75 26.80
C LYS A 61 -36.92 18.16 25.61
N ILE A 62 -35.71 17.63 25.85
CA ILE A 62 -34.89 17.00 24.80
C ILE A 62 -35.49 15.67 24.35
N ARG A 63 -36.01 14.85 25.27
CA ARG A 63 -36.65 13.56 24.93
C ARG A 63 -37.94 13.74 24.12
N VAL A 64 -38.75 14.75 24.45
CA VAL A 64 -39.98 15.08 23.70
C VAL A 64 -39.65 15.55 22.26
N LEU A 65 -38.59 16.36 22.11
CA LEU A 65 -38.13 16.83 20.79
C LEU A 65 -37.61 15.68 19.92
N GLN A 66 -36.87 14.73 20.51
CA GLN A 66 -36.35 13.55 19.81
C GLN A 66 -37.46 12.58 19.37
N ALA A 67 -38.51 12.43 20.17
CA ALA A 67 -39.68 11.60 19.82
C ALA A 67 -40.50 12.21 18.66
N ALA A 68 -40.66 13.54 18.63
CA ALA A 68 -41.37 14.24 17.56
C ALA A 68 -40.65 14.14 16.20
N ILE A 69 -39.31 14.22 16.20
CA ILE A 69 -38.49 14.07 14.99
C ILE A 69 -38.59 12.63 14.45
N LYS A 70 -38.62 11.62 15.32
CA LYS A 70 -38.73 10.20 14.93
C LYS A 70 -40.08 9.87 14.30
N ARG A 71 -41.19 10.47 14.77
CA ARG A 71 -42.52 10.33 14.15
C ARG A 71 -42.60 10.99 12.77
N LYS A 72 -41.98 12.15 12.58
CA LYS A 72 -41.97 12.87 11.29
C LYS A 72 -41.19 12.12 10.19
N LEU A 73 -40.17 11.34 10.57
CA LEU A 73 -39.36 10.53 9.64
C LEU A 73 -40.03 9.22 9.22
N MET A 74 -40.93 8.65 10.02
CA MET A 74 -41.68 7.43 9.64
C MET A 74 -42.86 7.72 8.70
N ILE A 75 -43.49 8.89 8.79
CA ILE A 75 -44.60 9.28 7.90
C ILE A 75 -44.11 9.51 6.45
N ASN A 76 -42.84 9.88 6.25
CA ASN A 76 -42.26 10.08 4.90
C ASN A 76 -41.79 8.79 4.21
N LYS A 77 -41.79 7.63 4.89
CA LYS A 77 -41.37 6.35 4.30
C LYS A 77 -42.50 5.61 3.57
N ASN A 78 -43.76 5.95 3.83
CA ASN A 78 -44.94 5.25 3.30
C ASN A 78 -45.58 5.92 2.05
N LYS A 79 -44.89 6.86 1.39
CA LYS A 79 -45.39 7.54 0.17
C LYS A 79 -44.63 7.24 -1.12
N ILE A 80 -43.70 6.29 -1.13
CA ILE A 80 -42.97 5.90 -2.35
C ILE A 80 -42.92 4.37 -2.42
N SER A 81 -44.06 3.74 -2.69
CA SER A 81 -44.13 2.32 -3.04
C SER A 81 -45.43 2.01 -3.80
N THR A 82 -45.51 2.47 -5.05
CA THR A 82 -46.46 1.96 -6.06
C THR A 82 -46.00 2.38 -7.47
N SER A 83 -45.25 1.50 -8.14
CA SER A 83 -45.43 1.13 -9.56
C SER A 83 -44.17 0.41 -10.09
N ILE A 84 -44.29 -0.90 -10.23
CA ILE A 84 -43.45 -1.72 -11.09
C ILE A 84 -44.26 -1.87 -12.39
N ASN A 85 -43.69 -1.48 -13.53
CA ASN A 85 -43.69 -2.27 -14.77
C ASN A 85 -42.84 -1.60 -15.88
N ASP A 86 -42.01 -2.44 -16.49
CA ASP A 86 -41.40 -2.44 -17.83
C ASP A 86 -41.05 -1.14 -18.57
N SER A 87 -39.75 -0.98 -18.88
CA SER A 87 -39.24 -0.79 -20.25
C SER A 87 -37.72 -0.55 -20.30
N SER A 88 -37.05 -1.38 -21.10
CA SER A 88 -35.89 -1.12 -21.97
C SER A 88 -34.85 -0.04 -21.63
N SER A 89 -33.59 -0.50 -21.52
CA SER A 89 -32.36 0.12 -22.04
C SER A 89 -32.17 1.64 -21.88
N LYS A 90 -31.51 2.08 -20.80
CA LYS A 90 -30.66 3.28 -20.84
C LYS A 90 -29.38 3.06 -20.03
N MET A 91 -28.25 2.98 -20.75
CA MET A 91 -26.90 3.08 -20.22
C MET A 91 -26.79 4.24 -19.23
N SER A 92 -26.66 3.95 -17.93
CA SER A 92 -26.38 4.96 -16.93
C SER A 92 -24.95 5.47 -17.11
N LYS A 93 -24.83 6.71 -17.56
CA LYS A 93 -23.56 7.44 -17.71
C LYS A 93 -22.75 7.34 -16.40
N LYS A 94 -21.57 6.71 -16.49
CA LYS A 94 -20.58 6.70 -15.40
C LYS A 94 -20.25 8.15 -14.99
N PRO A 95 -20.08 8.44 -13.70
CA PRO A 95 -19.70 9.78 -13.25
C PRO A 95 -18.33 10.16 -13.84
N PRO A 96 -18.12 11.42 -14.24
CA PRO A 96 -16.86 11.86 -14.84
C PRO A 96 -15.80 11.95 -13.73
N TYR A 97 -14.95 10.93 -13.65
CA TYR A 97 -13.82 10.91 -12.71
C TYR A 97 -12.53 11.19 -13.46
N ASN A 98 -11.87 12.29 -13.12
CA ASN A 98 -10.74 12.85 -13.87
C ASN A 98 -9.52 11.91 -13.84
N SER A 99 -9.28 11.23 -14.97
CA SER A 99 -8.46 10.01 -15.13
C SER A 99 -7.02 10.24 -15.62
N LYS A 100 -6.51 11.48 -15.60
CA LYS A 100 -5.26 11.81 -16.34
C LYS A 100 -3.96 11.18 -15.83
N PHE A 101 -3.94 10.51 -14.67
CA PHE A 101 -2.71 9.97 -14.03
C PHE A 101 -2.67 8.45 -13.82
N ARG A 102 -3.68 7.71 -14.28
CA ARG A 102 -3.71 6.24 -14.13
C ARG A 102 -3.53 5.62 -15.51
N VAL A 103 -2.36 5.07 -15.79
CA VAL A 103 -2.25 4.10 -16.88
C VAL A 103 -2.31 2.73 -16.25
N PHE A 104 -3.42 2.04 -16.45
CA PHE A 104 -3.51 0.63 -16.11
C PHE A 104 -2.79 -0.16 -17.19
N SER A 105 -2.10 -1.24 -16.80
CA SER A 105 -1.50 -2.14 -17.79
C SER A 105 -2.56 -2.60 -18.80
N LYS A 106 -3.78 -2.90 -18.32
CA LYS A 106 -4.95 -3.29 -19.13
C LYS A 106 -5.34 -2.27 -20.21
N ASP A 107 -5.06 -0.99 -20.02
CA ASP A 107 -5.34 0.05 -21.04
C ASP A 107 -4.26 0.11 -22.12
N ILE A 108 -3.05 -0.38 -21.84
CA ILE A 108 -1.94 -0.48 -22.81
C ILE A 108 -2.13 -1.70 -23.72
N TYR A 109 -2.60 -2.83 -23.17
CA TYR A 109 -2.75 -4.08 -23.94
C TYR A 109 -3.99 -4.12 -24.85
N LYS A 110 -4.90 -3.15 -24.80
CA LYS A 110 -6.10 -3.12 -25.66
C LYS A 110 -5.79 -2.71 -27.11
N ASP A 111 -4.74 -1.92 -27.32
CA ASP A 111 -4.42 -1.33 -28.63
C ASP A 111 -3.37 -2.13 -29.42
N ILE A 112 -2.98 -3.31 -28.93
CA ILE A 112 -2.00 -4.17 -29.61
C ILE A 112 -2.71 -4.96 -30.72
N LYS A 113 -2.55 -4.54 -31.99
CA LYS A 113 -2.93 -5.31 -33.18
C LYS A 113 -1.84 -6.33 -33.52
N VAL A 114 -2.10 -7.64 -33.41
CA VAL A 114 -1.08 -8.69 -33.71
C VAL A 114 -1.57 -9.70 -34.76
N LYS A 115 -0.65 -10.14 -35.61
CA LYS A 115 -0.78 -11.24 -36.60
C LYS A 115 -0.84 -12.62 -35.91
N LYS A 116 -1.55 -13.58 -36.50
CA LYS A 116 -1.94 -14.90 -35.93
C LYS A 116 -0.83 -15.83 -35.41
N ASN A 117 0.46 -15.62 -35.71
CA ASN A 117 1.51 -16.63 -35.49
C ASN A 117 2.28 -16.54 -34.14
N GLN A 118 1.78 -15.82 -33.12
CA GLN A 118 2.47 -15.64 -31.83
C GLN A 118 1.60 -15.99 -30.59
N GLY A 119 0.64 -16.91 -30.72
CA GLY A 119 -0.33 -17.23 -29.65
C GLY A 119 0.31 -17.63 -28.30
N PHE A 120 1.34 -18.47 -28.32
CA PHE A 120 2.02 -18.94 -27.11
C PHE A 120 2.76 -17.82 -26.34
N LEU A 121 3.43 -16.91 -27.08
CA LEU A 121 4.08 -15.75 -26.48
C LEU A 121 3.04 -14.76 -25.94
N ARG A 122 1.89 -14.61 -26.62
CA ARG A 122 0.78 -13.76 -26.17
C ARG A 122 0.18 -14.25 -24.85
N ASP A 123 -0.01 -15.55 -24.68
CA ASP A 123 -0.58 -16.09 -23.43
C ASP A 123 0.38 -15.87 -22.25
N LYS A 124 1.68 -16.07 -22.46
CA LYS A 124 2.72 -15.85 -21.43
C LYS A 124 3.05 -14.38 -21.15
N LEU A 125 2.92 -13.49 -22.14
CA LEU A 125 3.22 -12.06 -22.00
C LEU A 125 1.98 -11.20 -21.71
N GLY A 126 0.78 -11.71 -22.00
CA GLY A 126 -0.50 -11.04 -21.80
C GLY A 126 -1.28 -11.59 -20.60
N VAL A 127 -1.81 -12.80 -20.71
CA VAL A 127 -2.77 -13.37 -19.75
C VAL A 127 -2.08 -13.88 -18.48
N ASN A 128 -1.01 -14.65 -18.62
CA ASN A 128 -0.30 -15.31 -17.53
C ASN A 128 1.00 -14.57 -17.15
N LYS A 129 1.03 -13.27 -17.43
CA LYS A 129 2.24 -12.45 -17.42
C LYS A 129 2.87 -12.22 -16.04
N TYR A 130 2.13 -12.46 -14.98
CA TYR A 130 2.57 -12.26 -13.59
C TYR A 130 2.78 -13.57 -12.82
N ILE A 131 2.62 -14.72 -13.48
CA ILE A 131 3.13 -16.00 -12.94
C ILE A 131 4.65 -15.87 -12.80
N LEU A 132 5.21 -16.29 -11.66
CA LEU A 132 6.62 -16.05 -11.33
C LEU A 132 7.59 -16.55 -12.43
N ILE A 133 7.37 -17.76 -12.95
CA ILE A 133 8.20 -18.29 -14.05
C ILE A 133 8.15 -17.42 -15.30
N ASN A 134 6.97 -16.85 -15.64
CA ASN A 134 6.83 -15.95 -16.78
C ASN A 134 7.49 -14.58 -16.51
N ARG A 135 7.48 -14.12 -15.25
CA ARG A 135 8.23 -12.92 -14.84
C ARG A 135 9.74 -13.14 -14.99
N ILE A 136 10.26 -14.31 -14.59
CA ILE A 136 11.68 -14.70 -14.75
C ILE A 136 12.06 -14.78 -16.25
N ASN A 137 11.25 -15.46 -17.05
CA ASN A 137 11.47 -15.55 -18.50
C ASN A 137 11.52 -14.16 -19.14
N ARG A 138 10.64 -13.26 -18.71
CA ARG A 138 10.65 -11.86 -19.14
C ARG A 138 11.90 -11.12 -18.69
N TYR A 139 12.33 -11.28 -17.44
CA TYR A 139 13.55 -10.67 -16.95
C TYR A 139 14.74 -11.04 -17.85
N ASN A 140 14.90 -12.32 -18.17
CA ASN A 140 16.00 -12.79 -19.02
C ASN A 140 15.95 -12.18 -20.43
N LEU A 141 14.75 -12.10 -21.01
CA LEU A 141 14.53 -11.51 -22.33
C LEU A 141 14.80 -9.99 -22.35
N LEU A 142 14.31 -9.26 -21.36
CA LEU A 142 14.53 -7.81 -21.26
C LEU A 142 15.98 -7.47 -20.91
N LYS A 143 16.66 -8.29 -20.11
CA LYS A 143 18.07 -8.08 -19.74
C LYS A 143 18.97 -8.08 -20.96
N GLN A 144 18.71 -8.94 -21.95
CA GLN A 144 19.45 -8.94 -23.22
C GLN A 144 19.27 -7.61 -23.97
N GLN A 145 18.04 -7.10 -24.07
CA GLN A 145 17.77 -5.83 -24.74
C GLN A 145 18.37 -4.63 -24.00
N LEU A 146 18.27 -4.63 -22.66
CA LEU A 146 18.79 -3.56 -21.82
C LEU A 146 20.32 -3.62 -21.66
N SER A 147 20.98 -4.72 -22.04
CA SER A 147 22.45 -4.80 -22.06
C SER A 147 23.11 -3.79 -23.01
N LEU A 148 22.34 -3.26 -23.96
CA LEU A 148 22.77 -2.19 -24.85
C LEU A 148 22.96 -0.86 -24.11
N LEU A 149 22.32 -0.68 -22.94
CA LEU A 149 22.50 0.48 -22.08
C LEU A 149 23.80 0.37 -21.30
N LYS A 150 24.52 1.48 -21.19
CA LYS A 150 25.66 1.62 -20.29
C LYS A 150 25.16 2.12 -18.94
N ASN A 151 25.83 1.71 -17.87
CA ASN A 151 25.51 2.16 -16.51
C ASN A 151 25.61 3.69 -16.35
N THR A 152 26.34 4.37 -17.24
CA THR A 152 26.53 5.84 -17.25
C THR A 152 25.61 6.59 -18.21
N ASP A 153 24.73 5.89 -18.94
CA ASP A 153 23.85 6.52 -19.91
C ASP A 153 22.87 7.50 -19.24
N CYS A 154 22.51 8.55 -19.97
CA CYS A 154 21.74 9.69 -19.48
C CYS A 154 20.41 9.82 -20.20
N LEU A 155 19.45 10.50 -19.56
CA LEU A 155 18.18 10.87 -20.15
C LEU A 155 18.35 11.95 -21.22
N GLU A 156 17.67 11.77 -22.34
CA GLU A 156 17.51 12.74 -23.41
C GLU A 156 16.04 13.17 -23.48
N GLU A 157 15.76 14.46 -23.61
CA GLU A 157 14.37 14.94 -23.74
C GLU A 157 13.78 14.46 -25.07
N LYS A 158 12.54 13.98 -25.04
CA LYS A 158 11.82 13.53 -26.23
C LYS A 158 10.33 13.80 -26.08
N THR A 159 9.68 14.19 -27.17
CA THR A 159 8.23 14.42 -27.19
C THR A 159 7.52 13.21 -27.81
N PHE A 160 6.51 12.70 -27.11
CA PHE A 160 5.69 11.57 -27.53
C PHE A 160 4.25 12.05 -27.67
N ASN A 161 3.74 12.12 -28.92
CA ASN A 161 2.36 12.57 -29.19
C ASN A 161 2.00 13.90 -28.50
N GLY A 162 2.91 14.89 -28.56
CA GLY A 162 2.74 16.19 -27.91
C GLY A 162 3.00 16.21 -26.39
N VAL A 163 3.29 15.07 -25.77
CA VAL A 163 3.62 14.97 -24.34
C VAL A 163 5.14 14.90 -24.16
N LYS A 164 5.69 15.78 -23.31
CA LYS A 164 7.11 15.75 -22.95
C LYS A 164 7.44 14.51 -22.11
N GLY A 165 8.46 13.77 -22.54
CA GLY A 165 9.03 12.61 -21.86
C GLY A 165 10.54 12.57 -22.03
N TYR A 166 11.11 11.38 -21.85
CA TYR A 166 12.55 11.15 -22.01
C TYR A 166 12.83 9.88 -22.82
N THR A 167 14.06 9.73 -23.29
CA THR A 167 14.59 8.49 -23.85
C THR A 167 16.00 8.24 -23.33
N ILE A 168 16.48 7.01 -23.46
CA ILE A 168 17.91 6.69 -23.32
C ILE A 168 18.33 5.98 -24.60
N ARG A 169 19.09 6.69 -25.46
CA ARG A 169 19.62 6.16 -26.73
C ARG A 169 18.57 5.52 -27.64
N ASN A 170 17.30 5.90 -27.51
CA ASN A 170 16.15 5.24 -28.14
C ASN A 170 15.99 3.73 -27.83
N ILE A 171 16.73 3.21 -26.85
CA ILE A 171 16.58 1.83 -26.37
C ILE A 171 15.35 1.74 -25.46
N ILE A 172 15.17 2.72 -24.58
CA ILE A 172 13.95 2.88 -23.77
C ILE A 172 13.36 4.27 -23.95
N ASN A 173 12.03 4.36 -23.99
CA ASN A 173 11.27 5.61 -24.10
C ASN A 173 10.36 5.78 -22.87
N LEU A 174 10.60 6.82 -22.08
CA LEU A 174 9.83 7.20 -20.90
C LEU A 174 8.70 8.14 -21.33
N GLU A 175 7.59 7.56 -21.79
CA GLU A 175 6.56 8.26 -22.55
C GLU A 175 5.58 9.05 -21.68
N LYS A 176 5.20 8.51 -20.51
CA LYS A 176 4.13 9.09 -19.69
C LYS A 176 4.41 8.95 -18.20
N LYS A 177 4.33 10.05 -17.47
CA LYS A 177 4.41 10.03 -15.99
C LYS A 177 3.22 9.26 -15.42
N ILE A 178 3.52 8.35 -14.50
CA ILE A 178 2.53 7.57 -13.74
C ILE A 178 2.84 7.67 -12.24
N GLY A 179 1.89 7.27 -11.41
CA GLY A 179 1.99 7.36 -9.96
C GLY A 179 1.67 8.76 -9.42
N THR A 180 1.74 8.89 -8.10
CA THR A 180 1.52 10.16 -7.41
C THR A 180 2.76 11.06 -7.54
N LYS A 181 2.57 12.38 -7.45
CA LYS A 181 3.70 13.30 -7.33
C LYS A 181 4.44 12.97 -6.03
N SER A 182 5.63 12.38 -6.14
CA SER A 182 6.51 12.07 -5.01
C SER A 182 7.64 13.09 -4.91
N LYS A 183 8.12 13.34 -3.68
CA LYS A 183 9.35 14.11 -3.44
C LYS A 183 10.60 13.31 -3.85
N TYR A 184 10.50 11.97 -3.85
CA TYR A 184 11.64 11.06 -3.94
C TYR A 184 11.90 10.50 -5.34
N GLY A 185 11.00 10.76 -6.29
CA GLY A 185 11.20 10.37 -7.68
C GLY A 185 9.96 10.56 -8.53
N THR A 186 10.13 10.39 -9.83
CA THR A 186 9.03 10.37 -10.80
C THR A 186 9.04 9.05 -11.53
N ILE A 187 7.90 8.36 -11.56
CA ILE A 187 7.75 7.10 -12.29
C ILE A 187 7.20 7.40 -13.67
N TYR A 188 7.75 6.75 -14.69
CA TYR A 188 7.29 6.81 -16.07
C TYR A 188 6.87 5.43 -16.54
N LEU A 189 5.73 5.38 -17.20
CA LEU A 189 5.44 4.31 -18.13
C LEU A 189 6.46 4.37 -19.27
N THR A 190 7.13 3.25 -19.47
CA THR A 190 8.27 3.14 -20.38
C THR A 190 8.03 2.05 -21.40
N SER A 191 8.39 2.30 -22.65
CA SER A 191 8.34 1.33 -23.74
C SER A 191 9.76 0.98 -24.22
N LEU A 192 9.92 -0.23 -24.77
CA LEU A 192 11.08 -0.62 -25.55
C LEU A 192 10.68 -0.60 -27.03
N PRO A 193 11.12 0.39 -27.83
CA PRO A 193 10.63 0.58 -29.20
C PRO A 193 10.93 -0.58 -30.14
N ASN A 194 12.09 -1.22 -29.94
CA ASN A 194 12.58 -2.31 -30.78
C ASN A 194 12.24 -3.70 -30.20
N PHE A 195 11.27 -3.75 -29.29
CA PHE A 195 10.84 -4.97 -28.63
C PHE A 195 9.37 -5.26 -28.93
N ILE A 196 9.03 -6.56 -28.96
CA ILE A 196 7.70 -7.05 -29.36
C ILE A 196 6.61 -6.26 -28.61
N ASP A 197 5.70 -5.68 -29.40
CA ASP A 197 4.48 -5.01 -28.95
C ASP A 197 4.65 -3.84 -27.96
N LYS A 198 5.74 -3.07 -28.02
CA LYS A 198 5.99 -1.91 -27.12
C LYS A 198 5.78 -2.28 -25.64
N PHE A 199 6.36 -3.41 -25.25
CA PHE A 199 6.13 -4.01 -23.94
C PHE A 199 6.30 -2.98 -22.80
N PRO A 200 5.25 -2.76 -21.96
CA PRO A 200 5.28 -1.69 -20.97
C PRO A 200 6.04 -2.12 -19.71
N ILE A 201 7.01 -1.29 -19.33
CA ILE A 201 7.74 -1.36 -18.06
C ILE A 201 7.61 -0.03 -17.31
N ALA A 202 8.12 0.03 -16.08
CA ALA A 202 8.13 1.25 -15.28
C ALA A 202 9.57 1.73 -15.09
N THR A 203 9.83 3.02 -15.28
CA THR A 203 11.13 3.61 -14.96
C THR A 203 10.97 4.67 -13.87
N LYS A 204 11.63 4.49 -12.73
CA LYS A 204 11.68 5.49 -11.66
C LYS A 204 12.92 6.35 -11.86
N ILE A 205 12.72 7.65 -12.06
CA ILE A 205 13.78 8.66 -12.10
C ILE A 205 13.88 9.30 -10.72
N MET A 206 15.07 9.33 -10.15
CA MET A 206 15.32 9.75 -8.78
C MET A 206 16.63 10.55 -8.67
N LYS A 207 16.82 11.15 -7.48
CA LYS A 207 18.07 11.80 -7.15
C LYS A 207 19.17 10.76 -6.93
N TYR A 208 20.41 11.10 -7.29
CA TYR A 208 21.56 10.31 -6.89
C TYR A 208 21.94 10.64 -5.43
N ASP A 209 21.36 9.90 -4.47
CA ASP A 209 21.72 9.96 -3.05
C ASP A 209 21.70 8.57 -2.42
N ASN A 210 22.23 8.46 -1.20
CA ASN A 210 22.44 7.17 -0.53
C ASN A 210 21.15 6.36 -0.36
N ASP A 211 20.03 7.01 -0.05
CA ASP A 211 18.74 6.35 0.15
C ASP A 211 18.25 5.72 -1.17
N ASN A 212 18.31 6.48 -2.26
CA ASN A 212 17.91 6.01 -3.59
C ASN A 212 18.86 4.95 -4.16
N ILE A 213 20.17 5.07 -3.92
CA ILE A 213 21.16 4.05 -4.30
C ILE A 213 20.91 2.76 -3.52
N ASN A 214 20.64 2.87 -2.21
CA ASN A 214 20.32 1.73 -1.37
C ASN A 214 19.03 1.03 -1.83
N GLU A 215 18.00 1.78 -2.24
CA GLU A 215 16.79 1.21 -2.85
C GLU A 215 17.12 0.35 -4.07
N VAL A 216 17.91 0.88 -5.02
CA VAL A 216 18.33 0.14 -6.22
C VAL A 216 19.14 -1.11 -5.87
N ASN A 217 20.03 -1.02 -4.89
CA ASN A 217 20.83 -2.15 -4.43
C ASN A 217 19.97 -3.26 -3.81
N ILE A 218 19.03 -2.90 -2.92
CA ILE A 218 18.08 -3.83 -2.30
C ILE A 218 17.23 -4.50 -3.37
N MET A 219 16.68 -3.73 -4.31
CA MET A 219 15.89 -4.27 -5.42
C MET A 219 16.68 -5.26 -6.29
N THR A 220 17.95 -4.93 -6.58
CA THR A 220 18.85 -5.78 -7.37
C THR A 220 19.15 -7.08 -6.63
N MET A 221 19.44 -7.01 -5.33
CA MET A 221 19.65 -8.17 -4.47
C MET A 221 18.41 -9.06 -4.41
N ILE A 222 17.24 -8.49 -4.18
CA ILE A 222 15.96 -9.22 -4.17
C ILE A 222 15.73 -9.90 -5.52
N THR A 223 15.96 -9.20 -6.63
CA THR A 223 15.76 -9.79 -7.96
C THR A 223 16.67 -11.00 -8.15
N ASN A 224 17.97 -10.84 -7.92
CA ASN A 224 18.97 -11.88 -8.19
C ASN A 224 18.88 -13.07 -7.23
N HIS A 225 18.65 -12.82 -5.95
CA HIS A 225 18.75 -13.84 -4.91
C HIS A 225 17.41 -14.42 -4.47
N ILE A 226 16.30 -13.70 -4.68
CA ILE A 226 14.97 -14.12 -4.24
C ILE A 226 14.09 -14.49 -5.43
N LEU A 227 13.84 -13.53 -6.33
CA LEU A 227 12.89 -13.72 -7.43
C LEU A 227 13.39 -14.72 -8.47
N LEU A 228 14.63 -14.56 -8.96
CA LEU A 228 15.22 -15.50 -9.94
C LEU A 228 15.44 -16.91 -9.38
N LYS A 229 15.58 -17.03 -8.05
CA LYS A 229 15.69 -18.31 -7.35
C LYS A 229 14.34 -18.87 -6.89
N GLN A 230 13.24 -18.21 -7.24
CA GLN A 230 11.88 -18.62 -6.89
C GLN A 230 11.62 -18.75 -5.37
N ILE A 231 12.38 -18.03 -4.54
CA ILE A 231 12.26 -18.08 -3.07
C ILE A 231 10.97 -17.38 -2.60
N SER A 232 10.56 -16.32 -3.29
CA SER A 232 9.29 -15.63 -3.02
C SER A 232 8.81 -14.92 -4.28
N ARG A 233 7.51 -14.61 -4.33
CA ARG A 233 6.86 -13.89 -5.44
C ARG A 233 6.46 -12.45 -5.10
N HIS A 234 6.59 -12.05 -3.83
CA HIS A 234 6.00 -10.84 -3.26
C HIS A 234 6.87 -9.58 -3.41
N PHE A 235 7.74 -9.55 -4.42
CA PHE A 235 8.65 -8.45 -4.71
C PHE A 235 8.56 -8.05 -6.18
N LEU A 236 8.87 -6.79 -6.49
CA LEU A 236 8.94 -6.27 -7.86
C LEU A 236 10.32 -6.53 -8.48
N MET A 237 10.40 -6.95 -9.74
CA MET A 237 11.70 -7.12 -10.43
C MET A 237 12.29 -5.78 -10.86
N ILE A 238 13.60 -5.58 -10.67
CA ILE A 238 14.39 -4.57 -11.38
C ILE A 238 15.10 -5.23 -12.56
N TYR A 239 14.99 -4.65 -13.74
CA TYR A 239 15.67 -5.13 -14.95
C TYR A 239 17.05 -4.50 -15.14
N GLY A 240 17.26 -3.30 -14.59
CA GLY A 240 18.55 -2.62 -14.61
C GLY A 240 18.46 -1.21 -14.03
N SER A 241 19.60 -0.53 -13.97
CA SER A 241 19.70 0.85 -13.49
C SER A 241 20.80 1.61 -14.22
N CYS A 242 20.67 2.94 -14.30
CA CYS A 242 21.69 3.83 -14.86
C CYS A 242 21.89 5.03 -13.94
N ALA A 243 23.15 5.45 -13.79
CA ALA A 243 23.55 6.65 -13.09
C ALA A 243 24.24 7.58 -14.09
N CYS A 244 23.55 8.64 -14.51
CA CYS A 244 24.04 9.55 -15.52
C CYS A 244 25.35 10.23 -15.09
N SER A 245 26.38 10.12 -15.93
CA SER A 245 27.69 10.74 -15.69
C SER A 245 27.76 12.23 -16.02
N LYS A 246 26.80 12.75 -16.80
CA LYS A 246 26.76 14.16 -17.20
C LYS A 246 26.24 15.06 -16.08
N LYS A 247 26.64 16.33 -16.12
CA LYS A 247 26.14 17.38 -15.23
C LYS A 247 24.70 17.78 -15.59
N ILE A 248 23.74 17.00 -15.11
CA ILE A 248 22.29 17.27 -15.23
C ILE A 248 21.68 17.56 -13.86
N ALA A 249 20.41 17.99 -13.84
CA ALA A 249 19.70 18.23 -12.59
C ALA A 249 19.72 16.97 -11.70
N GLU A 250 20.11 17.13 -10.43
CA GLU A 250 20.32 16.02 -9.48
C GLU A 250 19.16 15.02 -9.44
N LYS A 251 17.91 15.51 -9.47
CA LYS A 251 16.68 14.72 -9.47
C LYS A 251 16.47 13.82 -10.71
N LEU A 252 17.34 13.93 -11.72
CA LEU A 252 17.30 13.18 -12.98
C LEU A 252 18.48 12.20 -13.14
N LYS A 253 19.38 12.13 -12.14
CA LYS A 253 20.65 11.41 -12.30
C LYS A 253 20.55 9.90 -12.17
N LEU A 254 19.66 9.39 -11.32
CA LEU A 254 19.54 7.96 -11.08
C LEU A 254 18.24 7.42 -11.69
N ILE A 255 18.37 6.31 -12.41
CA ILE A 255 17.33 5.71 -13.22
C ILE A 255 17.22 4.24 -12.82
N SER A 256 16.04 3.82 -12.37
CA SER A 256 15.72 2.43 -12.03
C SER A 256 14.68 1.90 -13.00
N ILE A 257 15.01 0.84 -13.74
CA ILE A 257 14.18 0.24 -14.78
C ILE A 257 13.53 -1.02 -14.20
N ASN A 258 12.22 -0.98 -13.97
CA ASN A 258 11.49 -1.93 -13.13
C ASN A 258 10.32 -2.60 -13.88
N GLU A 259 9.88 -3.73 -13.34
CA GLU A 259 8.61 -4.34 -13.70
C GLU A 259 7.43 -3.38 -13.45
N LEU A 260 6.42 -3.41 -14.32
CA LEU A 260 5.20 -2.64 -14.15
C LEU A 260 4.17 -3.45 -13.36
N ALA A 261 3.61 -2.86 -12.30
CA ALA A 261 2.46 -3.39 -11.56
C ALA A 261 1.14 -2.78 -12.07
N ASP A 262 0.00 -3.38 -11.70
CA ASP A 262 -1.33 -2.89 -12.15
C ASP A 262 -1.86 -1.74 -11.29
N GLY A 263 -1.36 -1.60 -10.06
CA GLY A 263 -1.66 -0.49 -9.16
C GLY A 263 -1.14 -0.73 -7.75
N ASP A 264 -1.55 0.12 -6.81
CA ASP A 264 -1.24 0.00 -5.38
C ASP A 264 -2.49 -0.40 -4.54
N LEU A 265 -2.29 -0.84 -3.30
CA LEU A 265 -3.38 -1.22 -2.40
C LEU A 265 -4.35 -0.07 -2.14
N LYS A 266 -3.85 1.18 -2.09
CA LYS A 266 -4.71 2.36 -1.97
C LYS A 266 -5.71 2.46 -3.12
N MET A 267 -5.28 2.19 -4.35
CA MET A 267 -6.13 2.11 -5.53
C MET A 267 -7.08 0.93 -5.42
N LEU A 268 -6.59 -0.24 -5.01
CA LEU A 268 -7.38 -1.45 -4.87
C LEU A 268 -8.53 -1.28 -3.86
N PHE A 269 -8.29 -0.63 -2.73
CA PHE A 269 -9.29 -0.35 -1.68
C PHE A 269 -10.25 0.80 -2.03
N ASN A 270 -10.16 1.36 -3.24
CA ASN A 270 -11.25 2.15 -3.82
C ASN A 270 -12.32 1.30 -4.51
N VAL A 271 -12.10 -0.01 -4.65
CA VAL A 271 -13.05 -0.94 -5.27
C VAL A 271 -13.88 -1.58 -4.15
N ARG A 272 -15.16 -1.23 -4.06
CA ARG A 272 -16.05 -1.69 -2.98
C ARG A 272 -16.17 -3.21 -2.94
N ASP A 273 -16.26 -3.87 -4.10
CA ASP A 273 -16.38 -5.32 -4.19
C ASP A 273 -15.18 -6.06 -3.59
N VAL A 274 -13.98 -5.46 -3.65
CA VAL A 274 -12.78 -6.02 -3.02
C VAL A 274 -12.87 -5.97 -1.50
N LEU A 275 -13.38 -4.87 -0.94
CA LEU A 275 -13.52 -4.69 0.50
C LEU A 275 -14.73 -5.43 1.10
N ALA A 276 -15.76 -5.68 0.29
CA ALA A 276 -16.96 -6.41 0.71
C ALA A 276 -16.78 -7.93 0.67
N ASN A 277 -15.84 -8.44 -0.14
CA ASN A 277 -15.54 -9.86 -0.22
C ASN A 277 -14.57 -10.25 0.90
N VAL A 278 -15.08 -10.95 1.92
CA VAL A 278 -14.32 -11.35 3.12
C VAL A 278 -13.10 -12.23 2.78
N GLU A 279 -13.28 -13.23 1.92
CA GLU A 279 -12.17 -14.13 1.52
C GLU A 279 -11.06 -13.36 0.82
N LEU A 280 -11.42 -12.55 -0.17
CA LEU A 280 -10.46 -11.73 -0.91
C LEU A 280 -9.77 -10.71 0.00
N PHE A 281 -10.50 -10.09 0.92
CA PHE A 281 -9.99 -9.10 1.85
C PHE A 281 -8.94 -9.69 2.80
N PHE A 282 -9.22 -10.84 3.43
CA PHE A 282 -8.23 -11.52 4.29
C PHE A 282 -7.08 -12.10 3.49
N ASN A 283 -7.31 -12.60 2.27
CA ASN A 283 -6.24 -13.07 1.40
C ASN A 283 -5.22 -11.96 1.09
N ILE A 284 -5.70 -10.75 0.77
CA ILE A 284 -4.85 -9.57 0.55
C ILE A 284 -4.08 -9.19 1.84
N LEU A 285 -4.72 -9.25 3.01
CA LEU A 285 -4.07 -9.00 4.29
C LEU A 285 -2.93 -10.00 4.54
N PHE A 286 -3.20 -11.29 4.33
CA PHE A 286 -2.21 -12.34 4.60
C PHE A 286 -1.03 -12.23 3.64
N GLN A 287 -1.26 -12.02 2.35
CA GLN A 287 -0.17 -11.76 1.40
C GLN A 287 0.63 -10.50 1.77
N THR A 288 -0.03 -9.45 2.29
CA THR A 288 0.65 -8.24 2.76
C THR A 288 1.61 -8.56 3.91
N TYR A 289 1.14 -9.29 4.92
CA TYR A 289 1.97 -9.69 6.06
C TYR A 289 3.07 -10.68 5.69
N ILE A 290 2.79 -11.65 4.80
CA ILE A 290 3.79 -12.55 4.23
C ILE A 290 4.88 -11.73 3.51
N SER A 291 4.52 -10.73 2.70
CA SER A 291 5.50 -9.90 1.99
C SER A 291 6.41 -9.12 2.93
N ILE A 292 5.89 -8.61 4.06
CA ILE A 292 6.68 -7.95 5.11
C ILE A 292 7.59 -8.97 5.79
N ALA A 293 7.06 -10.13 6.17
CA ALA A 293 7.83 -11.17 6.86
C ALA A 293 8.98 -11.70 6.02
N THR A 294 8.75 -11.98 4.73
CA THR A 294 9.82 -12.36 3.81
C THR A 294 10.87 -11.24 3.69
N PHE A 295 10.46 -9.97 3.65
CA PHE A 295 11.41 -8.85 3.62
C PHE A 295 12.24 -8.75 4.91
N HIS A 296 11.63 -9.01 6.06
CA HIS A 296 12.33 -9.00 7.34
C HIS A 296 13.31 -10.18 7.46
N ASN A 297 12.83 -11.40 7.24
CA ASN A 297 13.57 -12.63 7.62
C ASN A 297 14.45 -13.17 6.49
N VAL A 298 13.99 -13.09 5.25
CA VAL A 298 14.75 -13.62 4.10
C VAL A 298 15.65 -12.55 3.48
N VAL A 299 15.16 -11.32 3.34
CA VAL A 299 15.95 -10.21 2.79
C VAL A 299 16.82 -9.57 3.88
N GLY A 300 16.36 -9.53 5.14
CA GLY A 300 17.13 -9.04 6.29
C GLY A 300 16.98 -7.55 6.57
N TYR A 301 15.86 -6.92 6.18
CA TYR A 301 15.63 -5.48 6.28
C TYR A 301 14.26 -5.14 6.85
N VAL A 302 14.15 -4.02 7.58
CA VAL A 302 12.88 -3.35 7.88
C VAL A 302 12.56 -2.34 6.79
N HIS A 303 11.28 -2.16 6.47
CA HIS A 303 10.82 -1.28 5.39
C HIS A 303 10.74 0.18 5.82
N LYS A 304 10.19 0.44 7.02
CA LYS A 304 10.05 1.75 7.70
C LYS A 304 9.08 2.76 7.07
N ASP A 305 8.51 2.45 5.91
CA ASP A 305 7.44 3.23 5.29
C ASP A 305 6.30 2.36 4.75
N ALA A 306 5.91 1.31 5.49
CA ALA A 306 4.91 0.33 5.07
C ALA A 306 3.46 0.89 5.09
N HIS A 307 3.15 1.83 4.20
CA HIS A 307 1.78 2.27 3.94
C HIS A 307 1.22 1.64 2.65
N TYR A 308 -0.10 1.58 2.49
CA TYR A 308 -0.82 1.01 1.34
C TYR A 308 -0.47 1.54 -0.07
N GLY A 309 0.42 2.52 -0.19
CA GLY A 309 0.92 3.03 -1.47
C GLY A 309 2.21 2.34 -1.90
N ASN A 310 2.90 1.70 -0.94
CA ASN A 310 4.13 0.95 -1.09
C ASN A 310 3.86 -0.56 -1.16
N PHE A 311 2.58 -0.94 -1.20
CA PHE A 311 2.15 -2.30 -1.54
C PHE A 311 1.45 -2.25 -2.90
N LEU A 312 2.08 -2.86 -3.88
CA LEU A 312 1.60 -2.96 -5.25
C LEU A 312 0.77 -4.24 -5.42
N TYR A 313 -0.05 -4.29 -6.47
CA TYR A 313 -0.72 -5.51 -6.87
C TYR A 313 -0.53 -5.81 -8.35
N GLN A 314 -0.52 -7.10 -8.65
CA GLN A 314 -0.58 -7.66 -10.00
C GLN A 314 -1.83 -8.54 -10.09
N LEU A 315 -2.52 -8.52 -11.23
CA LEU A 315 -3.63 -9.42 -11.51
C LEU A 315 -3.12 -10.86 -11.61
N ASN A 316 -3.75 -11.76 -10.88
CA ASN A 316 -3.41 -13.18 -10.84
C ASN A 316 -4.57 -14.01 -11.40
N ASN A 317 -4.22 -14.96 -12.27
CA ASN A 317 -5.14 -15.92 -12.88
C ASN A 317 -4.85 -17.37 -12.46
N GLU A 318 -3.82 -17.61 -11.65
CA GLU A 318 -3.48 -18.94 -11.14
C GLU A 318 -4.58 -19.42 -10.16
N ILE A 319 -4.95 -20.70 -10.25
CA ILE A 319 -5.99 -21.35 -9.43
C ILE A 319 -5.32 -22.49 -8.65
N GLY A 320 -5.50 -22.48 -7.33
CA GLY A 320 -4.93 -23.50 -6.44
C GLY A 320 -4.45 -22.90 -5.14
N TYR A 321 -3.38 -23.46 -4.57
CA TYR A 321 -2.74 -22.94 -3.36
C TYR A 321 -1.26 -22.68 -3.61
N TYR A 322 -0.77 -21.56 -3.07
CA TYR A 322 0.66 -21.33 -2.95
C TYR A 322 1.16 -21.99 -1.67
N HIS A 323 2.20 -22.78 -1.81
CA HIS A 323 2.88 -23.45 -0.71
C HIS A 323 4.00 -22.55 -0.17
N TYR A 324 3.95 -22.27 1.13
CA TYR A 324 4.93 -21.54 1.91
C TYR A 324 5.53 -22.43 2.99
N ILE A 325 6.80 -22.18 3.32
CA ILE A 325 7.48 -22.72 4.50
C ILE A 325 7.78 -21.57 5.45
N CYS A 326 7.44 -21.76 6.73
CA CYS A 326 7.85 -20.92 7.84
C CYS A 326 8.22 -21.80 9.02
N ASP A 327 9.42 -21.62 9.58
CA ASP A 327 9.94 -22.40 10.72
C ASP A 327 9.91 -23.92 10.47
N GLY A 328 10.22 -24.32 9.23
CA GLY A 328 10.16 -25.72 8.79
C GLY A 328 8.76 -26.31 8.68
N LYS A 329 7.70 -25.53 8.90
CA LYS A 329 6.30 -25.97 8.75
C LYS A 329 5.70 -25.52 7.42
N ASP A 330 4.85 -26.36 6.86
CA ASP A 330 4.15 -26.11 5.61
C ASP A 330 2.84 -25.37 5.82
N TYR A 331 2.62 -24.35 4.99
CA TYR A 331 1.38 -23.58 4.93
C TYR A 331 0.95 -23.38 3.48
N TYR A 332 -0.36 -23.36 3.26
CA TYR A 332 -0.95 -23.28 1.94
C TYR A 332 -1.97 -22.14 1.92
N LEU A 333 -1.68 -21.10 1.14
CA LEU A 333 -2.60 -19.97 0.93
C LEU A 333 -3.26 -20.10 -0.44
N LYS A 334 -4.59 -20.20 -0.45
CA LYS A 334 -5.40 -20.25 -1.66
C LYS A 334 -5.10 -19.04 -2.54
N SER A 335 -4.92 -19.26 -3.84
CA SER A 335 -4.71 -18.17 -4.77
C SER A 335 -5.96 -17.29 -4.86
N CYS A 336 -5.76 -15.99 -5.06
CA CYS A 336 -6.84 -15.06 -5.35
C CYS A 336 -6.52 -14.23 -6.60
N LYS A 337 -7.40 -13.29 -6.95
CA LYS A 337 -7.28 -12.43 -8.14
C LYS A 337 -6.05 -11.49 -8.10
N PHE A 338 -5.35 -11.38 -6.98
CA PHE A 338 -4.23 -10.46 -6.80
C PHE A 338 -3.01 -11.17 -6.23
N ASN A 339 -1.84 -10.83 -6.77
CA ASN A 339 -0.55 -11.02 -6.10
C ASN A 339 -0.14 -9.68 -5.47
N ILE A 340 0.11 -9.66 -4.15
CA ILE A 340 0.54 -8.46 -3.44
C ILE A 340 2.07 -8.41 -3.35
N ILE A 341 2.62 -7.22 -3.60
CA ILE A 341 4.06 -6.97 -3.70
C ILE A 341 4.44 -5.80 -2.79
N ILE A 342 5.45 -5.95 -1.96
CA ILE A 342 6.06 -4.83 -1.23
C ILE A 342 7.07 -4.08 -2.13
N PHE A 343 7.14 -2.76 -2.01
CA PHE A 343 7.94 -1.88 -2.87
C PHE A 343 8.33 -0.56 -2.17
N ASP A 344 9.25 0.20 -2.76
CA ASP A 344 9.74 1.52 -2.30
C ASP A 344 10.62 1.45 -1.03
N TYR A 345 11.83 0.91 -1.22
CA TYR A 345 12.79 0.64 -0.15
C TYR A 345 13.68 1.83 0.24
N GLY A 346 13.34 3.06 -0.18
CA GLY A 346 14.17 4.25 0.07
C GLY A 346 14.45 4.52 1.56
N PHE A 347 13.58 4.07 2.46
CA PHE A 347 13.77 4.19 3.92
C PHE A 347 14.23 2.89 4.61
N SER A 348 14.43 1.82 3.84
CA SER A 348 14.72 0.51 4.39
C SER A 348 16.08 0.46 5.08
N ARG A 349 16.16 -0.33 6.16
CA ARG A 349 17.39 -0.50 6.94
C ARG A 349 17.60 -1.97 7.26
N ARG A 350 18.85 -2.39 7.27
CA ARG A 350 19.21 -3.76 7.62
C ARG A 350 18.86 -4.05 9.07
N ILE A 351 18.24 -5.20 9.32
CA ILE A 351 17.99 -5.72 10.66
C ILE A 351 19.32 -6.26 11.21
N ASN A 352 19.70 -5.84 12.40
CA ASN A 352 20.92 -6.32 13.04
C ASN A 352 20.63 -7.50 13.97
N ALA A 353 20.71 -8.73 13.43
CA ALA A 353 20.31 -9.95 14.13
C ALA A 353 21.27 -10.41 15.25
N ASN A 354 22.50 -9.90 15.32
CA ASN A 354 23.55 -10.41 16.23
C ASN A 354 23.76 -9.53 17.47
N MET A 355 22.80 -8.68 17.81
CA MET A 355 22.96 -7.70 18.90
C MET A 355 22.58 -8.27 20.26
N LYS A 356 23.46 -8.06 21.24
CA LYS A 356 23.24 -8.41 22.65
C LYS A 356 22.81 -7.22 23.52
N ASN A 357 22.90 -5.98 22.99
CA ASN A 357 22.46 -4.81 23.74
C ASN A 357 20.92 -4.70 23.70
N ILE A 358 20.30 -4.81 24.87
CA ILE A 358 18.84 -4.85 25.04
C ILE A 358 18.13 -3.61 24.48
N ASP A 359 18.71 -2.41 24.62
CA ASP A 359 18.08 -1.17 24.14
C ASP A 359 18.04 -1.12 22.61
N ILE A 360 19.09 -1.64 21.97
CA ILE A 360 19.14 -1.72 20.52
C ILE A 360 18.18 -2.81 20.01
N VAL A 361 18.13 -3.96 20.67
CA VAL A 361 17.14 -5.02 20.36
C VAL A 361 15.73 -4.45 20.44
N LYS A 362 15.38 -3.74 21.52
CA LYS A 362 14.06 -3.10 21.68
C LYS A 362 13.76 -2.08 20.58
N LYS A 363 14.77 -1.32 20.14
CA LYS A 363 14.61 -0.37 19.02
C LYS A 363 14.37 -1.08 17.69
N GLU A 364 15.09 -2.16 17.41
CA GLU A 364 14.89 -2.96 16.20
C GLU A 364 13.54 -3.68 16.22
N SER A 365 13.11 -4.23 17.37
CA SER A 365 11.78 -4.82 17.54
C SER A 365 10.67 -3.81 17.25
N LYS A 366 10.84 -2.53 17.66
CA LYS A 366 9.91 -1.45 17.27
C LYS A 366 9.87 -1.22 15.76
N ASN A 367 11.03 -1.13 15.10
CA ASN A 367 11.08 -0.93 13.65
C ASN A 367 10.38 -2.08 12.89
N VAL A 368 10.60 -3.32 13.32
CA VAL A 368 9.93 -4.52 12.77
C VAL A 368 8.42 -4.44 12.97
N PHE A 369 7.96 -4.15 14.19
CA PHE A 369 6.54 -4.01 14.51
C PHE A 369 5.87 -2.86 13.74
N GLU A 370 6.56 -1.74 13.55
CA GLU A 370 6.04 -0.57 12.84
C GLU A 370 5.60 -0.89 11.42
N ASP A 371 6.25 -1.82 10.72
CA ASP A 371 5.84 -2.19 9.37
C ASP A 371 4.45 -2.84 9.33
N TYR A 372 4.16 -3.75 10.27
CA TYR A 372 2.86 -4.44 10.37
C TYR A 372 1.75 -3.53 10.92
N SER A 373 2.05 -2.79 11.98
CA SER A 373 1.10 -1.90 12.66
C SER A 373 0.77 -0.65 11.86
N ARG A 374 1.66 -0.23 10.95
CA ARG A 374 1.36 0.87 10.05
C ARG A 374 0.38 0.44 8.97
N ILE A 375 0.64 -0.67 8.29
CA ILE A 375 -0.18 -1.10 7.14
C ILE A 375 -1.58 -1.57 7.55
N ILE A 376 -1.77 -2.11 8.76
CA ILE A 376 -3.09 -2.62 9.21
C ILE A 376 -4.17 -1.53 9.22
N ASN A 377 -3.79 -0.26 9.40
CA ASN A 377 -4.72 0.88 9.32
C ASN A 377 -5.40 0.98 7.95
N ALA A 378 -4.77 0.48 6.87
CA ALA A 378 -5.36 0.45 5.54
C ALA A 378 -6.54 -0.50 5.42
N PHE A 379 -6.57 -1.55 6.26
CA PHE A 379 -7.61 -2.57 6.29
C PHE A 379 -8.78 -2.17 7.19
N MET A 380 -8.68 -1.06 7.92
CA MET A 380 -9.79 -0.52 8.70
C MET A 380 -10.67 0.40 7.85
N ASN A 381 -11.95 0.50 8.21
CA ASN A 381 -12.87 1.46 7.61
C ASN A 381 -12.49 2.91 7.98
N LYS A 382 -13.14 3.88 7.34
CA LYS A 382 -12.86 5.31 7.53
C LYS A 382 -13.06 5.80 8.98
N LYS A 383 -13.84 5.10 9.80
CA LYS A 383 -14.10 5.51 11.19
C LYS A 383 -12.86 5.26 12.07
N THR A 384 -12.07 4.25 11.75
CA THR A 384 -11.04 3.70 12.64
C THR A 384 -9.65 3.68 12.05
N GLY A 385 -9.50 3.74 10.72
CA GLY A 385 -8.20 3.86 10.07
C GLY A 385 -8.24 4.62 8.75
N TRP A 386 -7.52 4.12 7.75
CA TRP A 386 -7.27 4.82 6.48
C TRP A 386 -8.24 4.44 5.36
N GLY A 387 -9.23 3.59 5.65
CA GLY A 387 -10.27 3.21 4.71
C GLY A 387 -11.01 4.42 4.14
N LYS A 388 -11.40 4.31 2.88
CA LYS A 388 -12.16 5.37 2.21
C LYS A 388 -13.64 5.37 2.60
N TYR A 389 -14.20 4.19 2.83
CA TYR A 389 -15.61 3.97 3.07
C TYR A 389 -15.86 3.87 4.58
N ARG A 390 -16.97 4.45 5.05
CA ARG A 390 -17.34 4.37 6.48
C ARG A 390 -17.95 3.03 6.85
N ASP A 391 -18.48 2.34 5.84
CA ASP A 391 -19.27 1.12 5.91
C ASP A 391 -18.52 -0.10 5.35
N LEU A 392 -17.30 0.09 4.81
CA LEU A 392 -16.45 -0.99 4.30
C LEU A 392 -15.00 -0.89 4.84
N PRO A 393 -14.40 -2.02 5.28
CA PRO A 393 -15.09 -3.29 5.53
C PRO A 393 -16.23 -3.11 6.55
N ASP A 394 -17.20 -4.03 6.54
CA ASP A 394 -18.37 -3.94 7.43
C ASP A 394 -17.94 -3.92 8.91
N ASP A 395 -18.83 -3.50 9.81
CA ASP A 395 -18.45 -3.31 11.22
C ASP A 395 -17.97 -4.63 11.88
N ARG A 396 -18.45 -5.80 11.45
CA ARG A 396 -17.99 -7.11 11.97
C ARG A 396 -16.54 -7.36 11.55
N ILE A 397 -16.24 -7.25 10.26
CA ILE A 397 -14.89 -7.45 9.73
C ILE A 397 -13.94 -6.37 10.27
N ASN A 398 -14.40 -5.13 10.37
CA ASN A 398 -13.61 -4.03 10.93
C ASN A 398 -13.23 -4.30 12.40
N ASN A 399 -14.13 -4.85 13.20
CA ASN A 399 -13.84 -5.23 14.59
C ASN A 399 -12.77 -6.33 14.67
N ILE A 400 -12.78 -7.30 13.74
CA ILE A 400 -11.71 -8.30 13.65
C ILE A 400 -10.36 -7.62 13.34
N ILE A 401 -10.32 -6.66 12.41
CA ILE A 401 -9.08 -5.92 12.12
C ILE A 401 -8.59 -5.11 13.33
N LEU A 402 -9.49 -4.55 14.15
CA LEU A 402 -9.13 -3.90 15.41
C LEU A 402 -8.59 -4.89 16.45
N GLU A 403 -9.15 -6.10 16.52
CA GLU A 403 -8.64 -7.17 17.37
C GLU A 403 -7.24 -7.60 16.92
N ILE A 404 -7.02 -7.80 15.62
CA ILE A 404 -5.69 -8.08 15.04
C ILE A 404 -4.68 -6.99 15.41
N ASN A 405 -5.06 -5.72 15.28
CA ASN A 405 -4.19 -4.62 15.68
C ASN A 405 -3.90 -4.66 17.19
N THR A 406 -4.85 -5.07 18.02
CA THR A 406 -4.65 -5.23 19.47
C THR A 406 -3.68 -6.39 19.77
N ILE A 407 -3.82 -7.53 19.08
CA ILE A 407 -2.90 -8.67 19.18
C ILE A 407 -1.46 -8.24 18.85
N LEU A 408 -1.27 -7.49 17.77
CA LEU A 408 0.06 -6.96 17.40
C LEU A 408 0.62 -6.02 18.47
N ASN A 409 -0.20 -5.12 19.01
CA ASN A 409 0.22 -4.19 20.08
C ASN A 409 0.60 -4.92 21.37
N ASN A 410 -0.14 -5.97 21.74
CA ASN A 410 0.18 -6.79 22.91
C ASN A 410 1.49 -7.56 22.72
N ASN A 411 1.73 -8.08 21.51
CA ASN A 411 2.97 -8.76 21.15
C ASN A 411 4.20 -7.85 21.34
N ILE A 412 4.17 -6.64 20.74
CA ILE A 412 5.29 -5.70 20.92
C ILE A 412 5.39 -5.19 22.36
N TYR A 413 4.29 -5.04 23.09
CA TYR A 413 4.34 -4.65 24.49
C TYR A 413 5.07 -5.70 25.34
N SER A 414 4.76 -6.98 25.14
CA SER A 414 5.45 -8.09 25.80
C SER A 414 6.95 -8.08 25.48
N GLU A 415 7.29 -7.92 24.21
CA GLU A 415 8.68 -7.83 23.74
C GLU A 415 9.46 -6.69 24.41
N LEU A 416 8.86 -5.49 24.47
CA LEU A 416 9.51 -4.32 25.03
C LEU A 416 9.59 -4.34 26.57
N SER A 417 8.70 -5.10 27.21
CA SER A 417 8.67 -5.27 28.66
C SER A 417 9.62 -6.36 29.15
N SER A 418 10.12 -7.23 28.25
CA SER A 418 11.12 -8.23 28.59
C SER A 418 12.43 -7.57 29.04
N ASN A 419 12.99 -8.11 30.12
CA ASN A 419 14.34 -7.79 30.62
C ASN A 419 15.40 -8.80 30.15
N THR A 420 14.98 -9.83 29.40
CA THR A 420 15.87 -10.85 28.86
C THR A 420 15.95 -10.72 27.35
N ASN A 421 17.15 -10.91 26.81
CA ASN A 421 17.32 -11.03 25.36
C ASN A 421 16.89 -12.42 24.92
N ASN A 422 16.00 -12.49 23.94
CA ASN A 422 15.71 -13.73 23.26
C ASN A 422 16.80 -13.98 22.20
N ASN A 423 17.33 -15.20 22.12
CA ASN A 423 18.32 -15.57 21.10
C ASN A 423 17.70 -15.59 19.69
N ILE A 424 16.37 -15.68 19.59
CA ILE A 424 15.65 -15.64 18.32
C ILE A 424 15.23 -14.18 18.04
N PRO A 425 15.64 -13.60 16.88
CA PRO A 425 15.28 -12.23 16.53
C PRO A 425 13.76 -12.04 16.51
N TYR A 426 13.30 -10.86 16.92
CA TYR A 426 11.87 -10.56 17.03
C TYR A 426 11.11 -10.73 15.70
N SER A 427 11.75 -10.49 14.56
CA SER A 427 11.14 -10.69 13.23
C SER A 427 10.73 -12.14 12.94
N PHE A 428 11.45 -13.12 13.49
CA PHE A 428 11.07 -14.54 13.40
C PHE A 428 9.97 -14.91 14.37
N ARG A 429 9.94 -14.29 15.56
CA ARG A 429 8.89 -14.56 16.57
C ARG A 429 7.55 -13.96 16.15
N ILE A 430 7.54 -12.67 15.77
CA ILE A 430 6.29 -11.98 15.40
C ILE A 430 5.59 -12.66 14.23
N ILE A 431 6.30 -13.23 13.25
CA ILE A 431 5.62 -13.94 12.15
C ILE A 431 5.00 -15.26 12.60
N LYS A 432 5.61 -15.98 13.54
CA LYS A 432 4.99 -17.16 14.16
C LYS A 432 3.72 -16.78 14.90
N ASP A 433 3.76 -15.69 15.67
CA ASP A 433 2.60 -15.16 16.40
C ASP A 433 1.52 -14.69 15.42
N ILE A 434 1.89 -14.04 14.32
CA ILE A 434 0.96 -13.66 13.25
C ILE A 434 0.31 -14.90 12.62
N ILE A 435 1.08 -15.95 12.32
CA ILE A 435 0.49 -17.15 11.72
C ILE A 435 -0.48 -17.82 12.70
N ASN A 436 -0.08 -18.00 13.95
CA ASN A 436 -0.88 -18.73 14.93
C ASN A 436 -2.10 -17.94 15.42
N ASP A 437 -1.90 -16.69 15.83
CA ASP A 437 -2.92 -15.89 16.50
C ASP A 437 -3.77 -15.07 15.54
N ILE A 438 -3.32 -14.92 14.28
CA ILE A 438 -4.03 -14.14 13.26
C ILE A 438 -4.42 -15.01 12.07
N PHE A 439 -3.48 -15.66 11.38
CA PHE A 439 -3.83 -16.37 10.14
C PHE A 439 -4.73 -17.56 10.41
N LEU A 440 -4.32 -18.47 11.29
CA LEU A 440 -5.09 -19.67 11.63
C LEU A 440 -6.39 -19.35 12.36
N LYS A 441 -6.42 -18.26 13.14
CA LYS A 441 -7.62 -17.84 13.89
C LYS A 441 -8.69 -17.19 13.02
N TYR A 442 -8.31 -16.30 12.10
CA TYR A 442 -9.27 -15.49 11.32
C TYR A 442 -9.39 -15.89 9.86
N THR A 443 -8.66 -16.92 9.41
CA THR A 443 -8.78 -17.39 8.03
C THR A 443 -10.23 -17.80 7.72
N PRO A 444 -10.78 -17.34 6.59
CA PRO A 444 -11.94 -17.97 5.98
C PRO A 444 -11.69 -19.46 5.71
N ILE A 445 -12.78 -20.23 5.68
CA ILE A 445 -12.75 -21.68 5.47
C ILE A 445 -11.99 -22.00 4.18
N ASN A 446 -11.04 -22.94 4.26
CA ASN A 446 -10.21 -23.41 3.14
C ASN A 446 -9.41 -22.29 2.44
N MET A 447 -9.11 -21.17 3.10
CA MET A 447 -8.27 -20.12 2.50
C MET A 447 -6.80 -20.27 2.89
N PHE A 448 -6.50 -20.46 4.18
CA PHE A 448 -5.14 -20.69 4.69
C PHE A 448 -5.14 -21.98 5.52
N ILE A 449 -4.41 -22.99 5.04
CA ILE A 449 -4.46 -24.36 5.59
C ILE A 449 -3.05 -24.91 5.79
N THR A 450 -2.92 -25.92 6.65
CA THR A 450 -1.65 -26.61 6.94
C THR A 450 -1.54 -27.96 6.23
N ASN A 451 -2.67 -28.59 5.91
CA ASN A 451 -2.69 -29.84 5.15
C ASN A 451 -2.48 -29.55 3.66
N ARG A 452 -1.63 -30.34 3.01
CA ARG A 452 -1.32 -30.19 1.59
C ARG A 452 -2.55 -30.42 0.72
N PRO A 453 -3.01 -29.44 -0.06
CA PRO A 453 -4.09 -29.62 -1.02
C PRO A 453 -3.58 -30.34 -2.28
N SER A 454 -4.50 -30.89 -3.08
CA SER A 454 -4.14 -31.58 -4.33
C SER A 454 -3.60 -30.64 -5.43
N ASN A 455 -3.96 -29.35 -5.37
CA ASN A 455 -3.65 -28.35 -6.40
C ASN A 455 -2.68 -27.28 -5.88
N VAL A 456 -1.46 -27.69 -5.52
CA VAL A 456 -0.36 -26.77 -5.20
C VAL A 456 0.23 -26.17 -6.48
N ILE A 457 0.35 -24.85 -6.52
CA ILE A 457 0.73 -24.09 -7.73
C ILE A 457 2.25 -24.11 -7.96
N ASN A 458 3.04 -23.82 -6.92
CA ASN A 458 4.48 -23.72 -7.02
C ASN A 458 5.16 -25.05 -6.69
N GLU A 459 6.08 -25.48 -7.55
CA GLU A 459 6.88 -26.70 -7.37
C GLU A 459 7.83 -26.58 -6.18
N ILE A 460 8.48 -25.42 -6.04
CA ILE A 460 9.37 -25.09 -4.93
C ILE A 460 8.60 -24.23 -3.93
N PRO A 461 8.54 -24.59 -2.63
CA PRO A 461 7.84 -23.81 -1.62
C PRO A 461 8.47 -22.42 -1.43
N TYR A 462 7.63 -21.39 -1.31
CA TYR A 462 8.11 -20.05 -0.99
C TYR A 462 8.55 -19.94 0.47
N ARG A 463 9.55 -19.11 0.75
CA ARG A 463 10.08 -18.89 2.10
C ARG A 463 9.51 -17.63 2.73
N ILE A 464 9.00 -17.79 3.95
CA ILE A 464 8.62 -16.67 4.81
C ILE A 464 9.80 -16.27 5.71
N ASP A 465 10.60 -17.25 6.12
CA ASP A 465 11.74 -17.09 7.02
C ASP A 465 12.97 -17.95 6.66
#